data_AF-A0A529PSV2-F1
#
_entry.id   AF-A0A529PSV2-F1
#
_cell.length_a   1.000
_cell.length_b   1.000
_cell.length_c   1.000
_cell.angle_alpha   90.00
_cell.angle_beta   90.00
_cell.angle_gamma   90.00
#
_symmetry.space_group_name_H-M   'P 1'
#
loop_
_entity.id
_entity.type
_entity.pdbx_description
1 polymer ?
#
loop_
_entity_poly.entity_id
_entity_poly.type
_entity_poly.pdbx_seq_one_letter_code
_entity_poly.pdbx_strand_id
1 'polypeptide(L)' 'CVDRYRDEFLELMRSGTVDIVFANSHEIKSLYQTSSFDEALAQIRKDCRIAAVTRSEKGSVIVRGDETVVIKATAIK' A
#
# COMPACT_ATOMS: atom_id res chain seq x y z
N CYS A 1 4.22 -5.02 -13.38
CA CYS A 1 2.89 -4.39 -13.53
C CYS A 1 2.97 -2.94 -13.08
N VAL A 2 3.29 -2.68 -11.81
CA VAL A 2 3.41 -1.33 -11.24
C VAL A 2 4.40 -0.43 -12.01
N ASP A 3 5.57 -0.94 -12.42
CA ASP A 3 6.57 -0.12 -13.11
C ASP A 3 6.09 0.46 -14.45
N ARG A 4 5.14 -0.19 -15.12
CA ARG A 4 4.65 0.22 -16.44
C ARG A 4 3.58 1.32 -16.35
N TYR A 5 2.79 1.32 -15.27
CA TYR A 5 1.62 2.19 -15.10
C TYR A 5 1.71 3.02 -13.81
N ARG A 6 2.94 3.24 -13.30
CA ARG A 6 3.18 3.91 -12.01
C ARG A 6 2.45 5.25 -11.93
N ASP A 7 2.65 6.10 -12.94
CA ASP A 7 2.11 7.45 -12.94
C ASP A 7 0.59 7.45 -13.04
N GLU A 8 0.02 6.54 -13.83
CA GLU A 8 -1.43 6.35 -13.93
C GLU A 8 -2.03 5.90 -12.60
N PHE A 9 -1.40 4.96 -11.88
CA PHE A 9 -1.89 4.54 -10.56
C PHE A 9 -1.82 5.65 -9.52
N LEU A 10 -0.72 6.42 -9.49
CA LEU A 10 -0.60 7.56 -8.59
C LEU A 10 -1.66 8.63 -8.90
N GLU A 11 -1.95 8.87 -10.17
CA GLU A 11 -2.98 9.82 -10.58
C GLU A 11 -4.38 9.35 -10.17
N LEU A 12 -4.71 8.07 -10.37
CA LEU A 12 -6.00 7.52 -9.94
C LEU A 12 -6.22 7.65 -8.43
N MET A 13 -5.17 7.48 -7.64
CA MET A 13 -5.22 7.66 -6.19
C MET A 13 -5.36 9.14 -5.81
N ARG A 14 -4.50 10.01 -6.35
CA ARG A 14 -4.43 11.45 -6.00
C ARG A 14 -5.65 12.24 -6.49
N SER A 15 -6.18 11.89 -7.65
CA SER A 15 -7.43 12.47 -8.18
C SER A 15 -8.66 12.09 -7.34
N GLY A 16 -8.54 11.08 -6.46
CA GLY A 16 -9.66 10.53 -5.71
C GLY A 16 -10.58 9.65 -6.56
N THR A 17 -10.15 9.26 -7.77
CA THR A 17 -10.87 8.27 -8.60
C THR A 17 -10.89 6.90 -7.92
N VAL A 18 -9.83 6.57 -7.17
CA VAL A 18 -9.73 5.36 -6.35
C VAL A 18 -9.71 5.73 -4.87
N ASP A 19 -10.68 5.20 -4.12
CA ASP A 19 -10.77 5.39 -2.68
C ASP A 19 -9.92 4.41 -1.86
N ILE A 20 -9.89 3.14 -2.31
CA ILE A 20 -9.29 2.02 -1.56
C ILE A 20 -8.28 1.31 -2.45
N VAL A 21 -7.04 1.21 -1.98
CA VAL A 21 -5.94 0.53 -2.67
C VAL A 21 -5.58 -0.77 -1.95
N PHE A 22 -5.42 -1.85 -2.71
CA PHE A 22 -4.84 -3.11 -2.25
C PHE A 22 -3.48 -3.30 -2.90
N ALA A 23 -2.48 -3.68 -2.10
CA ALA A 23 -1.15 -3.97 -2.59
C ALA A 23 -0.47 -5.05 -1.74
N ASN A 24 0.56 -5.68 -2.29
CA ASN A 24 1.54 -6.40 -1.48
C ASN A 24 2.78 -5.53 -1.18
N SER A 25 3.64 -6.04 -0.31
CA SER A 25 4.86 -5.33 0.12
C SER A 25 5.84 -5.03 -1.02
N HIS A 26 5.86 -5.83 -2.09
CA HIS A 26 6.72 -5.59 -3.25
C HIS A 26 6.12 -4.48 -4.13
N GLU A 27 4.83 -4.55 -4.41
CA GLU A 27 4.12 -3.57 -5.25
C GLU A 27 4.18 -2.16 -4.69
N ILE A 28 3.95 -1.97 -3.39
CA ILE A 28 4.01 -0.64 -2.77
C ILE A 28 5.42 -0.05 -2.82
N LYS A 29 6.44 -0.88 -2.62
CA LYS A 29 7.85 -0.48 -2.75
C LYS A 29 8.19 -0.10 -4.19
N SER A 30 7.71 -0.86 -5.17
CA SER A 30 7.86 -0.54 -6.60
C SER A 30 7.11 0.73 -7.01
N LEU A 31 5.93 0.98 -6.43
CA LEU A 31 5.10 2.16 -6.69
C LEU A 31 5.87 3.44 -6.29
N TYR A 32 6.45 3.43 -5.09
CA TYR A 32 7.21 4.56 -4.55
C TYR A 32 8.71 4.52 -4.81
N GLN A 33 9.18 3.55 -5.59
CA GLN A 33 10.59 3.36 -5.95
C GLN A 33 11.53 3.40 -4.73
N THR A 34 11.11 2.79 -3.62
CA THR A 34 11.89 2.70 -2.39
C THR A 34 12.11 1.24 -1.98
N SER A 35 13.22 0.98 -1.32
CA SER A 35 13.49 -0.31 -0.68
C SER A 35 12.84 -0.43 0.71
N SER A 36 12.44 0.70 1.31
CA SER A 36 11.86 0.77 2.65
C SER A 36 10.33 0.64 2.61
N PHE A 37 9.82 -0.35 3.32
CA PHE A 37 8.38 -0.55 3.45
C PHE A 37 7.71 0.59 4.23
N ASP A 38 8.38 1.11 5.26
CA ASP A 38 7.83 2.16 6.11
C ASP A 38 7.77 3.51 5.36
N GLU A 39 8.77 3.80 4.53
CA GLU A 39 8.72 4.96 3.62
C GLU A 39 7.56 4.82 2.63
N ALA A 40 7.37 3.64 2.04
CA ALA A 40 6.30 3.39 1.10
C ALA A 40 4.91 3.55 1.77
N LEU A 41 4.74 3.09 3.03
CA LEU A 41 3.53 3.31 3.82
C LEU A 41 3.31 4.78 4.20
N ALA A 42 4.38 5.53 4.43
CA ALA A 42 4.30 6.97 4.73
C ALA A 42 3.88 7.79 3.51
N GLN A 43 4.20 7.33 2.29
CA GLN A 43 3.75 7.96 1.06
C GLN A 43 2.31 7.56 0.72
N ILE A 44 1.96 6.26 0.76
CA ILE A 44 0.64 5.79 0.31
C ILE A 44 -0.53 6.39 1.08
N ARG A 45 -0.34 6.64 2.38
CA ARG A 45 -1.37 7.26 3.22
C ARG A 45 -1.70 8.71 2.84
N LYS A 46 -0.81 9.37 2.08
CA LYS A 46 -1.01 10.74 1.57
C LYS A 46 -1.71 10.73 0.22
N ASP A 47 -1.48 9.68 -0.57
CA ASP A 47 -1.96 9.59 -1.95
C ASP A 47 -3.34 8.92 -2.06
N CYS A 48 -3.82 8.16 -1.06
CA CYS A 48 -5.14 7.53 -1.09
C CYS A 48 -5.86 7.59 0.26
N ARG A 49 -7.19 7.37 0.27
CA ARG A 49 -8.00 7.42 1.50
C ARG A 49 -7.75 6.22 2.41
N ILE A 50 -7.70 5.01 1.84
CA ILE A 50 -7.42 3.77 2.56
C ILE A 50 -6.48 2.90 1.71
N ALA A 51 -5.42 2.36 2.32
CA ALA A 51 -4.61 1.32 1.70
C ALA A 51 -4.51 0.08 2.60
N ALA A 52 -4.75 -1.09 2.02
CA ALA A 52 -4.56 -2.40 2.66
C ALA A 52 -3.37 -3.12 2.02
N VAL A 53 -2.30 -3.30 2.79
CA VAL A 53 -1.02 -3.82 2.30
C VAL A 53 -0.71 -5.18 2.92
N THR A 54 -0.64 -6.20 2.09
CA THR A 54 -0.31 -7.58 2.50
C THR A 54 1.20 -7.79 2.61
N ARG A 55 1.60 -8.63 3.57
CA ARG A 55 2.99 -8.91 3.95
C ARG A 55 3.24 -10.42 4.09
N SER A 56 2.57 -11.23 3.26
CA SER A 56 2.67 -12.69 3.28
C SER A 56 2.43 -13.26 4.69
N GLU A 57 3.34 -14.08 5.23
CA GLU A 57 3.26 -14.68 6.56
C GLU A 57 3.25 -13.65 7.71
N LYS A 58 3.65 -12.40 7.44
CA LYS A 58 3.63 -11.31 8.43
C LYS A 58 2.25 -10.66 8.56
N GLY A 59 1.26 -11.09 7.78
CA GLY A 59 -0.11 -10.58 7.80
C GLY A 59 -0.30 -9.36 6.92
N SER A 60 -0.94 -8.31 7.44
CA SER A 60 -1.24 -7.10 6.69
C SER A 60 -1.19 -5.83 7.55
N VAL A 61 -1.10 -4.70 6.86
CA VAL A 61 -1.18 -3.36 7.46
C VAL A 61 -2.21 -2.56 6.68
N ILE A 62 -3.19 -1.97 7.39
CA ILE A 62 -4.12 -1.00 6.82
C ILE A 62 -3.74 0.39 7.31
N VAL A 63 -3.72 1.36 6.40
CA VAL A 63 -3.49 2.78 6.70
C VAL A 63 -4.65 3.64 6.23
N ARG A 64 -5.03 4.62 7.05
CA ARG A 64 -6.02 5.66 6.75
C ARG A 64 -5.59 6.97 7.41
N GLY A 65 -5.02 7.89 6.63
CA GLY A 65 -4.36 9.08 7.18
C GLY A 65 -3.31 8.69 8.23
N ASP A 66 -3.48 9.14 9.46
CA ASP A 66 -2.56 8.82 10.56
C ASP A 66 -2.86 7.47 11.25
N GLU A 67 -4.02 6.87 10.98
CA GLU A 67 -4.40 5.58 11.54
C GLU A 67 -3.63 4.44 10.86
N THR A 68 -3.15 3.50 11.68
CA THR A 68 -2.46 2.30 11.20
C THR A 68 -2.93 1.08 12.00
N VAL A 69 -3.45 0.07 11.29
CA VAL A 69 -3.92 -1.18 11.88
C VAL A 69 -3.04 -2.32 11.37
N VAL A 70 -2.42 -3.06 12.28
CA VAL A 70 -1.57 -4.22 11.95
C VAL A 70 -2.32 -5.51 12.29
N ILE A 71 -2.44 -6.40 11.33
CA ILE A 71 -3.12 -7.70 11.47
C ILE A 71 -2.11 -8.80 11.25
N LYS A 72 -2.07 -9.78 12.16
CA LYS A 72 -1.23 -10.96 12.03
C LYS A 72 -1.87 -11.96 11.06
N ALA A 73 -1.06 -12.65 10.27
CA ALA A 73 -1.54 -13.77 9.47
C ALA A 73 -2.05 -14.89 10.38
N THR A 74 -3.05 -15.64 9.90
CA THR A 74 -3.45 -16.89 10.55
C THR A 74 -2.39 -17.96 10.35
N ALA A 75 -2.28 -18.89 11.30
CA ALA A 75 -1.43 -20.07 11.12
C ALA A 75 -2.07 -21.02 10.11
N ILE A 76 -1.32 -21.44 9.10
CA ILE A 76 -1.72 -22.52 8.19
C ILE A 76 -1.27 -23.84 8.83
N LYS A 77 -2.21 -24.77 9.01
CA LYS A 77 -1.97 -26.12 9.53
C LYS A 77 -1.78 -27.11 8.39
#